data_AF-A0A4Y1MQW8-F1
#
_entry.id   AF-A0A4Y1MQW8-F1
#
_cell.length_a   1.000
_cell.length_b   1.000
_cell.length_c   1.000
_cell.angle_alpha   90.00
_cell.angle_beta   90.00
_cell.angle_gamma   90.00
#
_symmetry.space_group_name_H-M   'P 1'
#
loop_
_entity.id
_entity.type
_entity.pdbx_description
1 polymer ?
#
loop_
_entity_poly.entity_id
_entity_poly.type
_entity_poly.pdbx_seq_one_letter_code
_entity_poly.pdbx_strand_id
1 'polypeptide(L)'
;MEFAVLAGEANTSLKSGDGNVEMIRHLKIARDTALKARTQAMVTLKTLIVNAPQPLREAFIAVTGPMTLIRALAALRPGPMTSTTASAKTALRMLARRWLTLAAEIRELDDALERLVRRQASALMAAPGIADQPPRGSPAKILVDPGGSWS
;
A
#
# COMPACT_ATOMS: atom_id res chain seq x y z
N MET A 1 25.11 -38.20 -24.72
CA MET A 1 23.94 -38.01 -23.83
C MET A 1 23.44 -36.60 -24.05
N GLU A 2 22.22 -36.50 -24.55
CA GLU A 2 21.56 -35.30 -25.07
C GLU A 2 21.11 -34.37 -23.94
N PHE A 3 21.34 -33.07 -24.08
CA PHE A 3 20.57 -32.05 -23.35
C PHE A 3 19.46 -31.56 -24.28
N ALA A 4 18.33 -32.28 -24.27
CA ALA A 4 17.12 -31.81 -24.93
C ALA A 4 16.48 -30.69 -24.09
N VAL A 5 16.71 -29.45 -24.50
CA VAL A 5 15.94 -28.29 -24.02
C VAL A 5 14.59 -28.34 -24.72
N LEU A 6 13.61 -28.95 -24.06
CA LEU A 6 12.19 -28.79 -24.40
C LEU A 6 11.73 -27.42 -23.90
N ALA A 7 12.04 -26.39 -24.69
CA ALA A 7 11.34 -25.11 -24.67
C ALA A 7 9.93 -25.32 -25.27
N GLY A 8 9.06 -25.99 -24.52
CA GLY A 8 7.67 -26.24 -24.87
C GLY A 8 6.75 -25.38 -24.00
N GLU A 9 6.27 -24.28 -24.56
CA GLU A 9 4.90 -23.76 -24.40
C GLU A 9 4.24 -23.91 -23.01
N ALA A 10 4.70 -23.14 -22.01
CA ALA A 10 3.98 -23.06 -20.72
C ALA A 10 4.05 -21.68 -20.06
N ASN A 11 4.10 -20.58 -20.83
CA ASN A 11 4.54 -19.27 -20.30
C ASN A 11 3.52 -18.12 -20.32
N THR A 12 2.21 -18.34 -20.47
CA THR A 12 1.27 -17.19 -20.57
C THR A 12 0.13 -17.16 -19.56
N SER A 13 -0.27 -18.27 -18.92
CA SER A 13 -1.38 -18.26 -17.95
C SER A 13 -1.00 -18.60 -16.50
N LEU A 14 0.11 -19.31 -16.27
CA LEU A 14 0.54 -19.72 -14.91
C LEU A 14 1.31 -18.65 -14.13
N LYS A 15 1.78 -17.56 -14.76
CA LYS A 15 2.62 -16.54 -14.11
C LYS A 15 1.88 -15.26 -13.71
N SER A 16 0.63 -15.09 -14.15
CA SER A 16 -0.14 -13.87 -13.87
C SER A 16 -0.52 -13.73 -12.39
N GLY A 17 -0.78 -14.86 -11.70
CA GLY A 17 -1.00 -14.87 -10.25
C GLY A 17 0.28 -14.55 -9.46
N ASP A 18 1.40 -15.15 -9.86
CA ASP A 18 2.71 -14.98 -9.22
C ASP A 18 3.25 -13.55 -9.40
N GLY A 19 3.23 -13.02 -10.62
CA GLY A 19 3.67 -11.64 -10.90
C GLY A 19 2.84 -10.58 -10.16
N ASN A 20 1.53 -10.79 -10.06
CA ASN A 20 0.62 -9.92 -9.33
C ASN A 20 0.88 -9.91 -7.81
N VAL A 21 1.16 -11.09 -7.23
CA VAL A 21 1.52 -11.22 -5.81
C VAL A 21 2.85 -10.51 -5.54
N GLU A 22 3.85 -10.67 -6.41
CA GLU A 22 5.13 -9.98 -6.28
C GLU A 22 5.00 -8.45 -6.45
N MET A 23 4.16 -7.97 -7.38
CA MET A 23 3.87 -6.54 -7.52
C MET A 23 3.26 -5.95 -6.24
N ILE A 24 2.26 -6.61 -5.65
CA ILE A 24 1.68 -6.20 -4.38
C ILE A 24 2.74 -6.23 -3.27
N ARG A 25 3.57 -7.27 -3.22
CA ARG A 25 4.64 -7.39 -2.22
C ARG A 25 5.61 -6.21 -2.30
N HIS A 26 6.09 -5.84 -3.49
CA HIS A 26 6.99 -4.70 -3.67
C HIS A 26 6.38 -3.39 -3.14
N LEU A 27 5.12 -3.11 -3.49
CA LEU A 27 4.44 -1.89 -3.04
C LEU A 27 4.22 -1.88 -1.52
N LYS A 28 3.87 -3.02 -0.91
CA LYS A 28 3.72 -3.13 0.55
C LYS A 28 5.04 -2.89 1.28
N ILE A 29 6.15 -3.44 0.79
CA ILE A 29 7.49 -3.23 1.37
C ILE A 29 7.84 -1.73 1.35
N ALA A 30 7.66 -1.06 0.21
CA ALA A 30 7.91 0.38 0.08
C ALA A 30 7.02 1.19 1.04
N ARG A 31 5.73 0.86 1.08
CA ARG A 31 4.74 1.55 1.93
C ARG A 31 5.06 1.42 3.42
N ASP A 32 5.37 0.21 3.88
CA ASP A 32 5.68 -0.05 5.28
C ASP A 32 6.97 0.66 5.70
N THR A 33 7.94 0.73 4.80
CA THR A 33 9.18 1.50 5.00
C THR A 33 8.89 3.00 5.10
N ALA A 34 8.09 3.55 4.20
CA ALA A 34 7.68 4.95 4.23
C ALA A 34 6.86 5.30 5.48
N LEU A 35 5.95 4.42 5.91
CA LEU A 35 5.18 4.57 7.16
C LEU A 35 6.08 4.64 8.39
N LYS A 36 7.05 3.72 8.50
CA LYS A 36 8.04 3.72 9.59
C LYS A 36 8.84 5.01 9.59
N ALA A 37 9.35 5.43 8.43
CA ALA A 37 10.10 6.67 8.30
C ALA A 37 9.26 7.91 8.66
N ARG A 38 7.97 7.93 8.28
CA ARG A 38 7.06 9.05 8.59
C ARG A 38 6.80 9.15 10.09
N THR A 39 6.56 8.01 10.73
CA THR A 39 6.40 7.93 12.19
C THR A 39 7.67 8.42 12.90
N GLN A 40 8.85 7.95 12.46
CA GLN A 40 10.11 8.40 13.03
C GLN A 40 10.31 9.92 12.86
N ALA A 41 10.02 10.47 11.68
CA ALA A 41 10.09 11.91 11.46
C ALA A 41 9.19 12.70 12.42
N MET A 42 7.96 12.22 12.68
CA MET A 42 7.04 12.84 13.63
C MET A 42 7.57 12.79 15.07
N VAL A 43 8.11 11.64 15.49
CA VAL A 43 8.71 11.49 16.83
C VAL A 43 9.89 12.46 16.99
N THR A 44 10.81 12.47 16.03
CA THR A 44 11.97 13.37 16.05
C THR A 44 11.57 14.84 16.05
N LEU A 45 10.53 15.24 15.30
CA LEU A 45 9.99 16.60 15.33
C LEU A 45 9.51 16.99 16.73
N LYS A 46 8.71 16.14 17.38
CA LYS A 46 8.22 16.40 18.75
C LYS A 46 9.36 16.53 19.75
N THR A 47 10.34 15.62 19.69
CA THR A 47 11.53 15.67 20.54
C THR A 47 12.32 16.96 20.32
N LEU A 48 12.50 17.39 19.07
CA LEU A 48 13.25 18.60 18.76
C LEU A 48 12.51 19.87 19.21
N ILE A 49 11.17 19.90 19.12
CA ILE A 49 10.35 21.00 19.64
C ILE A 49 10.50 21.13 21.15
N VAL A 50 10.41 20.02 21.91
CA VAL A 50 10.56 20.06 23.38
C VAL A 50 11.93 20.61 23.80
N ASN A 51 12.97 20.26 23.05
CA ASN A 51 14.35 20.68 23.31
C ASN A 51 14.76 22.00 22.62
N ALA A 52 13.85 22.64 21.88
CA ALA A 52 14.15 23.87 21.17
C ALA A 52 14.35 25.06 22.13
N PRO A 53 15.06 26.12 21.69
CA PRO A 53 15.14 27.38 22.43
C PRO A 53 13.74 27.92 22.77
N GLN A 54 13.59 28.53 23.94
CA GLN A 54 12.28 28.95 24.47
C GLN A 54 11.43 29.80 23.52
N PRO A 55 11.97 30.84 22.83
CA PRO A 55 11.19 31.62 21.88
C PRO A 55 10.63 30.78 20.72
N LEU A 56 11.34 29.72 20.34
CA LEU A 56 10.90 28.81 19.29
C LEU A 56 9.81 27.86 19.79
N ARG A 57 9.88 27.41 21.06
CA ARG A 57 8.82 26.60 21.67
C ARG A 57 7.52 27.38 21.76
N GLU A 58 7.59 28.60 22.27
CA GLU A 58 6.43 29.50 22.45
C GLU A 58 5.68 29.74 21.14
N ALA A 59 6.40 29.87 20.03
CA ALA A 59 5.82 30.05 18.70
C ALA A 59 4.90 28.88 18.25
N PHE A 60 5.00 27.71 18.87
CA PHE A 60 4.21 26.52 18.49
C PHE A 60 3.22 26.05 19.56
N ILE A 61 3.18 26.67 20.75
CA ILE A 61 2.27 26.29 21.84
C ILE A 61 0.79 26.39 21.41
N ALA A 62 0.45 27.45 20.65
CA ALA A 62 -0.91 27.70 20.20
C ALA A 62 -1.31 26.91 18.94
N VAL A 63 -0.38 26.15 18.32
CA VAL A 63 -0.66 25.43 17.08
C VAL A 63 -1.40 24.13 17.38
N THR A 64 -2.68 24.11 17.04
CA THR A 64 -3.54 22.93 17.22
C THR A 64 -3.55 22.06 15.96
N GLY A 65 -3.42 20.75 16.18
CA GLY A 65 -3.53 19.74 15.14
C GLY A 65 -2.19 19.40 14.45
N PRO A 66 -1.94 18.11 14.16
CA PRO A 66 -0.66 17.65 13.63
C PRO A 66 -0.34 18.20 12.24
N MET A 67 -1.34 18.31 11.35
CA MET A 67 -1.11 18.80 9.99
C MET A 67 -0.77 20.30 9.97
N THR A 68 -1.46 21.11 10.78
CA THR A 68 -1.19 22.55 10.93
C THR A 68 0.23 22.76 11.45
N LEU A 69 0.64 22.00 12.47
CA LEU A 69 2.00 22.03 13.00
C LEU A 69 3.04 21.68 11.94
N ILE A 70 2.87 20.56 11.23
CA ILE A 70 3.81 20.16 10.18
C ILE A 70 3.95 21.24 9.10
N ARG A 71 2.83 21.82 8.64
CA ARG A 71 2.86 22.88 7.63
C ARG A 71 3.57 24.13 8.13
N ALA A 72 3.31 24.55 9.38
CA ALA A 72 3.98 25.69 9.99
C ALA A 72 5.50 25.46 10.09
N LEU A 73 5.93 24.27 10.55
CA LEU A 73 7.35 23.91 10.63
C LEU A 73 8.00 23.85 9.25
N ALA A 74 7.33 23.27 8.26
CA ALA A 74 7.82 23.21 6.88
C ALA A 74 7.95 24.59 6.23
N ALA A 75 7.22 25.60 6.74
CA ALA A 75 7.23 26.98 6.26
C ALA A 75 8.24 27.89 6.97
N LEU A 76 8.90 27.42 8.06
CA LEU A 76 9.93 28.17 8.78
C LEU A 76 10.96 28.77 7.84
N ARG A 77 11.43 29.99 8.11
CA ARG A 77 12.51 30.65 7.37
C ARG A 77 13.75 30.74 8.27
N PRO A 78 14.69 29.78 8.20
CA PRO A 78 15.94 29.89 8.92
C PRO A 78 16.78 31.03 8.34
N GLY A 79 17.37 31.84 9.22
CA GLY A 79 18.41 32.79 8.83
C GLY A 79 19.77 32.11 8.70
N PRO A 80 20.86 32.88 8.57
CA PRO A 80 22.22 32.37 8.64
C PRO A 80 22.44 31.48 9.86
N MET A 81 23.31 30.47 9.73
CA MET A 81 23.51 29.43 10.75
C MET A 81 24.41 29.93 11.90
N THR A 82 24.02 31.04 12.53
CA THR A 82 24.78 31.79 13.53
C THR A 82 24.22 31.66 14.95
N SER A 83 23.14 30.89 15.14
CA SER A 83 22.54 30.66 16.46
C SER A 83 21.90 29.28 16.57
N THR A 84 21.69 28.82 17.81
CA THR A 84 20.95 27.59 18.13
C THR A 84 19.51 27.64 17.64
N THR A 85 18.88 28.82 17.63
CA THR A 85 17.56 29.04 17.05
C THR A 85 17.56 28.83 15.54
N ALA A 86 18.60 29.32 14.83
CA ALA A 86 18.72 29.13 13.38
C ALA A 86 18.90 27.64 13.03
N SER A 87 19.78 26.92 13.74
CA SER A 87 19.99 25.50 13.52
C SER A 87 18.73 24.67 13.84
N ALA A 88 18.03 24.97 14.94
CA ALA A 88 16.77 24.32 15.29
C ALA A 88 15.69 24.55 14.22
N LYS A 89 15.53 25.80 13.73
CA LYS A 89 14.59 26.11 12.64
C LYS A 89 14.91 25.33 11.36
N THR A 90 16.19 25.22 11.00
CA THR A 90 16.62 24.44 9.83
C THR A 90 16.25 22.97 9.99
N ALA A 91 16.61 22.36 11.12
CA ALA A 91 16.33 20.94 11.38
C ALA A 91 14.82 20.65 11.39
N LEU A 92 14.02 21.48 12.07
CA LEU A 92 12.55 21.35 12.10
C LEU A 92 11.94 21.46 10.69
N ARG A 93 12.40 22.43 9.88
CA ARG A 93 11.92 22.59 8.49
C ARG A 93 12.22 21.37 7.65
N MET A 94 13.43 20.83 7.73
CA MET A 94 13.86 19.67 6.94
C MET A 94 13.06 18.42 7.32
N LEU A 95 12.89 18.16 8.62
CA LEU A 95 12.11 17.01 9.10
C LEU A 95 10.62 17.13 8.74
N ALA A 96 10.04 18.32 8.85
CA ALA A 96 8.64 18.55 8.49
C ALA A 96 8.38 18.36 6.99
N ARG A 97 9.30 18.84 6.14
CA ARG A 97 9.25 18.60 4.69
C ARG A 97 9.38 17.12 4.37
N ARG A 98 10.33 16.43 4.99
CA ARG A 98 10.49 14.97 4.84
C ARG A 98 9.20 14.24 5.24
N TRP A 99 8.55 14.64 6.32
CA TRP A 99 7.27 14.06 6.73
C TRP A 99 6.19 14.25 5.66
N LEU A 100 6.10 15.44 5.05
CA LEU A 100 5.14 15.72 3.98
C LEU A 100 5.41 14.89 2.72
N THR A 101 6.68 14.76 2.32
CA THR A 101 7.09 13.90 1.21
C THR A 101 6.69 12.44 1.46
N LEU A 102 7.04 11.90 2.63
CA LEU A 102 6.66 10.53 3.00
C LEU A 102 5.14 10.35 3.06
N ALA A 103 4.39 11.36 3.52
CA ALA A 103 2.95 11.31 3.52
C ALA A 103 2.35 11.27 2.10
N ALA A 104 2.98 11.95 1.13
CA ALA A 104 2.58 11.88 -0.28
C ALA A 104 2.92 10.52 -0.89
N GLU A 105 4.14 10.05 -0.67
CA GLU A 105 4.61 8.73 -1.11
C GLU A 105 3.70 7.59 -0.63
N ILE A 106 3.31 7.61 0.66
CA ILE A 106 2.37 6.62 1.20
C ILE A 106 1.02 6.65 0.46
N ARG A 107 0.49 7.83 0.15
CA ARG A 107 -0.78 7.94 -0.60
C ARG A 107 -0.64 7.38 -2.01
N GLU A 108 0.45 7.69 -2.69
CA GLU A 108 0.71 7.17 -4.04
C GLU A 108 0.81 5.64 -4.05
N LEU A 109 1.45 5.06 -3.03
CA LEU A 109 1.55 3.61 -2.85
C LEU A 109 0.22 2.96 -2.47
N ASP A 110 -0.59 3.61 -1.61
CA ASP A 110 -1.95 3.18 -1.29
C ASP A 110 -2.83 3.15 -2.54
N ASP A 111 -2.80 4.20 -3.35
CA ASP A 111 -3.57 4.29 -4.60
C ASP A 111 -3.12 3.22 -5.61
N ALA A 112 -1.81 2.93 -5.68
CA ALA A 112 -1.28 1.88 -6.55
C ALA A 112 -1.71 0.47 -6.11
N LEU A 113 -1.66 0.19 -4.80
CA LEU A 113 -2.15 -1.06 -4.23
C LEU A 113 -3.64 -1.24 -4.50
N GLU A 114 -4.43 -0.20 -4.30
CA GLU A 114 -5.88 -0.25 -4.51
C GLU A 114 -6.22 -0.56 -5.98
N ARG A 115 -5.52 0.08 -6.93
CA ARG A 115 -5.69 -0.22 -8.36
C ARG A 115 -5.38 -1.68 -8.70
N LEU A 116 -4.32 -2.26 -8.13
CA LEU A 116 -3.97 -3.66 -8.38
C LEU A 116 -5.01 -4.62 -7.80
N VAL A 117 -5.46 -4.37 -6.57
CA VAL A 117 -6.49 -5.19 -5.92
C VAL A 117 -7.81 -5.13 -6.69
N ARG A 118 -8.25 -3.94 -7.11
CA ARG A 118 -9.48 -3.81 -7.92
C ARG A 118 -9.40 -4.57 -9.24
N ARG A 119 -8.28 -4.46 -9.96
CA ARG A 119 -8.07 -5.19 -11.23
C ARG A 119 -8.16 -6.71 -11.03
N GLN A 120 -7.58 -7.23 -9.96
CA GLN A 120 -7.64 -8.66 -9.64
C GLN A 120 -9.04 -9.11 -9.26
N ALA A 121 -9.74 -8.33 -8.43
CA ALA A 121 -11.12 -8.62 -8.08
C ALA A 121 -12.03 -8.66 -9.32
N SER A 122 -11.90 -7.70 -10.24
CA SER A 122 -12.64 -7.71 -11.50
C SER A 122 -12.31 -8.90 -12.38
N ALA A 123 -11.02 -9.28 -12.49
CA ALA A 123 -10.61 -10.45 -13.27
C ALA A 123 -11.15 -11.76 -12.70
N LEU A 124 -11.21 -11.89 -11.37
CA LEU A 124 -11.77 -13.06 -10.70
C LEU A 124 -13.29 -13.17 -10.95
N MET A 125 -14.00 -12.04 -10.93
CA MET A 125 -15.45 -12.00 -11.18
C MET A 125 -15.80 -12.24 -12.66
N ALA A 126 -14.88 -11.96 -13.59
CA ALA A 126 -15.08 -12.15 -15.03
C ALA A 126 -14.69 -13.56 -15.52
N ALA A 127 -14.09 -14.40 -14.67
CA ALA A 127 -13.69 -15.76 -15.04
C ALA A 127 -14.91 -16.70 -15.12
N PRO A 128 -15.20 -17.32 -16.29
CA PRO A 128 -16.23 -18.34 -16.40
C PRO A 128 -15.73 -19.61 -15.72
N GLY A 129 -16.27 -19.95 -14.54
CA GLY A 129 -15.88 -21.19 -13.85
C GLY A 129 -16.30 -21.38 -12.40
N ILE A 130 -16.98 -20.41 -11.75
CA ILE A 130 -17.49 -20.58 -10.38
C ILE A 130 -19.01 -20.85 -10.34
N ALA A 131 -19.71 -20.69 -11.47
CA ALA A 131 -21.16 -20.87 -11.54
C ALA A 131 -21.64 -22.28 -11.96
N ASP A 132 -20.76 -23.20 -12.36
CA ASP A 132 -21.19 -24.48 -12.94
C ASP A 132 -20.51 -25.71 -12.32
N GLN A 133 -20.50 -25.78 -10.98
CA GLN A 133 -20.32 -27.05 -10.30
C GLN A 133 -21.67 -27.52 -9.78
N PRO A 134 -22.43 -28.34 -10.54
CA PRO A 134 -23.66 -28.93 -10.02
C PRO A 134 -23.32 -29.83 -8.81
N PRO A 135 -24.20 -29.89 -7.79
CA PRO A 135 -23.97 -30.70 -6.61
C PRO A 135 -23.78 -32.18 -7.00
N ARG A 136 -22.65 -32.77 -6.59
CA ARG A 136 -22.43 -34.22 -6.70
C ARG A 136 -23.45 -34.94 -5.84
N GLY A 137 -24.52 -35.40 -6.47
CA GLY A 137 -25.54 -36.19 -5.82
C GLY A 137 -26.89 -36.07 -6.50
N SER A 138 -27.05 -36.69 -7.67
CA SER A 138 -28.37 -37.19 -8.06
C SER A 138 -28.19 -38.57 -8.71
N PRO A 139 -28.87 -39.60 -8.19
CA PRO A 139 -28.72 -40.96 -8.68
C PRO A 139 -29.33 -41.08 -10.08
N ALA A 140 -28.68 -41.93 -10.88
CA ALA A 140 -29.15 -42.37 -12.17
C ALA A 140 -30.64 -42.73 -12.13
N LYS A 141 -31.47 -42.01 -12.91
CA LYS A 141 -32.79 -42.52 -13.30
C LYS A 141 -32.55 -43.69 -14.25
N ILE A 142 -32.83 -44.89 -13.76
CA ILE A 142 -32.93 -46.10 -14.56
C ILE A 142 -34.01 -45.88 -15.62
N LEU A 143 -33.59 -46.04 -16.87
CA LEU A 143 -34.39 -46.22 -18.06
C LEU A 143 -35.33 -47.42 -17.85
N VAL A 144 -36.64 -47.17 -17.84
CA VAL A 144 -37.66 -48.22 -17.99
C VAL A 144 -38.21 -48.10 -19.41
N ASP A 145 -37.93 -49.12 -20.22
CA ASP A 145 -38.44 -49.28 -21.59
C ASP A 145 -39.93 -49.74 -21.57
N PRO A 146 -40.64 -49.63 -22.71
CA PRO A 146 -42.09 -49.50 -22.77
C PRO A 146 -42.77 -50.85 -22.89
N GLY A 147 -43.85 -51.05 -22.14
CA GLY A 147 -44.68 -52.24 -22.34
C GLY A 147 -45.85 -52.33 -21.38
N GLY A 148 -47.02 -51.89 -21.85
CA GLY A 148 -48.24 -52.67 -21.65
C GLY A 148 -49.29 -52.15 -20.68
N SER A 149 -50.48 -51.91 -21.27
CA SER A 149 -51.81 -52.09 -20.68
C SER A 149 -52.40 -50.96 -19.83
N TRP A 150 -53.26 -50.18 -20.50
CA TRP A 150 -54.37 -49.47 -19.87
C TRP A 150 -55.49 -50.46 -19.51
N SER A 151 -55.90 -50.47 -18.24
CA SER A 151 -57.26 -50.76 -17.77
C SER A 151 -57.41 -50.20 -16.35
#